data_AF-K1YTT7-F1
#
_entry.id   AF-K1YTT7-F1
#
_cell.length_a   1.000
_cell.length_b   1.000
_cell.length_c   1.000
_cell.angle_alpha   90.00
_cell.angle_beta   90.00
_cell.angle_gamma   90.00
#
_symmetry.space_group_name_H-M   'P 1'
#
loop_
_entity.id
_entity.type
_entity.pdbx_description
1 polymer ?
#
loop_
_entity_poly.entity_id
_entity_poly.type
_entity_poly.pdbx_seq_one_letter_code
_entity_poly.pdbx_strand_id
1 'polypeptide(L)'
;MILYDPRIPASLVEFGIQIPLRDSRTIKTLQALQGDPRLKSLQKQWHRDRIVETLTRDDLLRVHSPGYVERLYSAALEQEIISTFELIDAEGRYYRYAPETATRPLTDLFERLLMKSAGTV
;
A
#
# COMPACT_ATOMS: atom_id res chain seq x y z
N MET A 1 -0.92 0.66 20.47
CA MET A 1 -2.04 0.48 19.53
C MET A 1 -1.49 -0.17 18.27
N ILE A 2 -2.23 -1.11 17.68
CA ILE A 2 -1.92 -1.82 16.44
C ILE A 2 -3.09 -1.60 15.50
N LEU A 3 -2.78 -1.12 14.32
CA LEU A 3 -3.75 -0.87 13.28
C LEU A 3 -3.58 -1.87 12.14
N TYR A 4 -4.66 -2.53 11.76
CA TYR A 4 -4.70 -3.46 10.63
C TYR A 4 -6.07 -3.40 9.96
N ASP A 5 -6.12 -2.86 8.75
CA ASP A 5 -7.35 -2.82 7.97
C ASP A 5 -7.39 -3.99 6.96
N PRO A 6 -8.20 -5.03 7.17
CA PRO A 6 -8.24 -6.20 6.29
C PRO A 6 -8.85 -5.90 4.91
N ARG A 7 -9.44 -4.71 4.71
CA ARG A 7 -10.02 -4.31 3.41
C ARG A 7 -8.98 -3.75 2.44
N ILE A 8 -7.75 -3.53 2.89
CA ILE A 8 -6.65 -3.03 2.07
C ILE A 8 -5.71 -4.19 1.75
N PRO A 9 -5.92 -4.91 0.63
CA PRO A 9 -5.10 -6.07 0.30
C PRO A 9 -3.67 -5.64 -0.08
N ALA A 10 -2.69 -6.48 0.26
CA ALA A 10 -1.30 -6.27 -0.16
C ALA A 10 -1.05 -6.59 -1.65
N SER A 11 -1.96 -7.31 -2.30
CA SER A 11 -1.90 -7.62 -3.73
C SER A 11 -1.84 -6.36 -4.57
N LEU A 12 -1.03 -6.43 -5.64
CA LEU A 12 -0.97 -5.42 -6.70
C LEU A 12 -1.37 -6.00 -8.07
N VAL A 13 -1.73 -7.29 -8.12
CA VAL A 13 -1.98 -8.02 -9.37
C VAL A 13 -3.17 -7.43 -10.15
N GLU A 14 -4.20 -6.95 -9.45
CA GLU A 14 -5.35 -6.29 -10.08
C GLU A 14 -4.98 -5.01 -10.85
N PHE A 15 -3.80 -4.44 -10.59
CA PHE A 15 -3.25 -3.28 -11.27
C PHE A 15 -2.23 -3.66 -12.35
N GLY A 16 -2.13 -4.95 -12.71
CA GLY A 16 -1.15 -5.46 -13.66
C GLY A 16 0.28 -5.56 -13.11
N ILE A 17 0.50 -5.39 -11.80
CA ILE A 17 1.83 -5.45 -11.19
C ILE A 17 2.08 -6.85 -10.62
N GLN A 18 2.97 -7.61 -11.26
CA GLN A 18 3.23 -9.04 -11.02
C GLN A 18 4.23 -9.31 -9.88
N ILE A 19 4.23 -8.46 -8.84
CA ILE A 19 5.05 -8.71 -7.64
C ILE A 19 4.28 -9.68 -6.73
N PRO A 20 4.91 -10.79 -6.27
CA PRO A 20 4.25 -11.78 -5.43
C PRO A 20 4.11 -11.32 -3.95
N LEU A 21 3.40 -10.21 -3.73
CA LEU A 21 3.06 -9.71 -2.40
C LEU A 21 1.88 -10.49 -1.82
N ARG A 22 2.02 -10.95 -0.58
CA ARG A 22 0.99 -11.71 0.14
C ARG A 22 0.74 -11.13 1.52
N ASP A 23 -0.51 -11.12 1.97
CA ASP A 23 -0.91 -10.66 3.31
C ASP A 23 -0.44 -11.57 4.46
N SER A 24 0.12 -12.73 4.13
CA SER A 24 0.48 -13.77 5.11
C SER A 24 1.35 -13.26 6.27
N ARG A 25 2.25 -12.31 6.04
CA ARG A 25 3.06 -11.69 7.10
C ARG A 25 2.19 -10.98 8.14
N THR A 26 1.30 -10.10 7.68
CA THR A 26 0.46 -9.30 8.56
C THR A 26 -0.62 -10.15 9.21
N ILE A 27 -1.29 -11.01 8.44
CA ILE A 27 -2.34 -11.92 8.92
C ILE A 27 -1.79 -12.85 10.01
N LYS A 28 -0.66 -13.54 9.75
CA LYS A 28 -0.09 -14.47 10.74
C LYS A 28 0.38 -13.77 12.01
N THR A 29 0.92 -12.56 11.88
CA THR A 29 1.32 -11.76 13.05
C THR A 29 0.10 -11.39 13.89
N LEU A 30 -0.98 -10.90 13.28
CA LEU A 30 -2.21 -10.59 14.01
C LEU A 30 -2.85 -11.82 14.65
N GLN A 31 -2.88 -12.95 13.92
CA GLN A 31 -3.37 -14.23 14.45
C GLN A 31 -2.56 -14.69 15.68
N ALA A 32 -1.23 -14.55 15.65
CA ALA A 32 -0.40 -14.87 16.81
C ALA A 32 -0.74 -14.00 18.02
N LEU A 33 -0.95 -12.69 17.81
CA LEU A 33 -1.35 -11.77 18.89
C LEU A 33 -2.76 -12.08 19.43
N GLN A 34 -3.70 -12.45 18.56
CA GLN A 34 -5.06 -12.85 18.94
C GLN A 34 -5.10 -14.23 19.62
N GLY A 35 -4.08 -15.07 19.41
CA GLY A 35 -3.93 -16.37 20.06
C GLY A 35 -3.40 -16.27 21.49
N ASP A 36 -2.71 -15.18 21.86
CA ASP A 36 -2.23 -14.97 23.23
C ASP A 36 -3.40 -14.63 24.17
N PRO A 37 -3.63 -15.39 25.27
CA PRO A 37 -4.79 -15.18 26.14
C PRO A 37 -4.86 -13.78 26.78
N ARG A 38 -3.71 -13.20 27.13
CA ARG A 38 -3.62 -11.88 27.77
C ARG A 38 -3.90 -10.77 26.77
N LEU A 39 -3.37 -10.87 25.56
CA LEU A 39 -3.63 -9.89 24.51
C LEU A 39 -5.07 -10.01 24.01
N LYS A 40 -5.59 -11.22 23.82
CA LYS A 40 -6.96 -11.46 23.37
C LYS A 40 -8.00 -10.80 24.28
N SER A 41 -7.85 -10.90 25.60
CA SER A 41 -8.80 -10.28 26.54
C SER A 41 -8.82 -8.75 26.48
N LEU A 42 -7.71 -8.14 26.01
CA LEU A 42 -7.56 -6.69 25.89
C LEU A 42 -7.67 -6.19 24.44
N GLN A 43 -8.15 -7.02 23.50
CA GLN A 43 -8.13 -6.72 22.06
C GLN A 43 -8.69 -5.33 21.71
N LYS A 44 -9.83 -4.93 22.29
CA LYS A 44 -10.46 -3.63 22.02
C LYS A 44 -9.60 -2.42 22.43
N GLN A 45 -8.63 -2.62 23.31
CA GLN A 45 -7.74 -1.56 23.80
C GLN A 45 -6.53 -1.37 22.89
N TRP A 46 -6.06 -2.43 22.23
CA TRP A 46 -4.86 -2.34 21.40
C TRP A 46 -5.12 -2.46 19.90
N HIS A 47 -6.19 -3.08 19.43
CA HIS A 47 -6.45 -3.31 18.00
C HIS A 47 -7.44 -2.30 17.41
N ARG A 48 -7.07 -1.70 16.28
CA ARG A 48 -7.96 -0.96 15.39
C ARG A 48 -8.01 -1.68 14.05
N ASP A 49 -9.21 -2.09 13.65
CA ASP A 49 -9.46 -2.86 12.43
C ASP A 49 -9.76 -1.97 11.20
N ARG A 50 -9.61 -0.66 11.38
CA ARG A 50 -9.94 0.34 10.37
C ARG A 50 -8.97 1.51 10.43
N ILE A 51 -8.50 1.93 9.27
CA ILE A 51 -7.93 3.26 9.07
C ILE A 51 -9.10 4.21 8.84
N VAL A 52 -9.20 5.24 9.67
CA VAL A 52 -10.20 6.32 9.55
C VAL A 52 -9.55 7.67 9.27
N GLU A 53 -8.24 7.73 9.44
CA GLU A 53 -7.38 8.85 9.16
C GLU A 53 -7.31 9.09 7.64
N THR A 54 -6.97 10.33 7.28
CA THR A 54 -6.77 10.74 5.88
C THR A 54 -5.38 11.32 5.75
N LEU A 55 -4.63 10.85 4.75
CA LEU A 55 -3.34 11.42 4.39
C LEU A 55 -3.56 12.57 3.40
N THR A 56 -3.04 13.75 3.73
CA THR A 56 -3.12 14.94 2.88
C THR A 56 -1.87 15.10 2.02
N ARG A 57 -1.97 15.98 1.01
CA ARG A 57 -0.81 16.38 0.21
C ARG A 57 0.27 17.06 1.06
N ASP A 58 -0.12 17.83 2.07
CA ASP A 58 0.82 18.45 3.00
C ASP A 58 1.56 17.41 3.85
N ASP A 59 0.91 16.29 4.20
CA ASP A 59 1.59 15.17 4.87
C ASP A 59 2.69 14.57 4.00
N LEU A 60 2.44 14.41 2.70
CA LEU A 60 3.47 13.95 1.76
C LEU A 60 4.65 14.93 1.67
N LEU A 61 4.38 16.23 1.69
CA LEU A 61 5.41 17.29 1.63
C LEU A 61 6.29 17.35 2.89
N ARG A 62 5.87 16.75 4.01
CA ARG A 62 6.71 16.63 5.22
C ARG A 62 7.87 15.64 5.05
N VAL A 63 7.77 14.71 4.12
CA VAL A 63 8.72 13.59 3.97
C VAL A 63 9.34 13.51 2.57
N HIS A 64 8.62 13.99 1.55
CA HIS A 64 9.04 13.90 0.15
C HIS A 64 9.34 15.28 -0.45
N SER A 65 10.22 15.30 -1.45
CA SER A 65 10.52 16.53 -2.19
C SER A 65 9.27 17.09 -2.90
N PRO A 66 9.10 18.42 -2.98
CA PRO A 66 7.95 19.04 -3.65
C PRO A 66 7.78 18.57 -5.10
N GLY A 67 8.88 18.46 -5.86
CA GLY A 67 8.84 18.02 -7.25
C GLY A 67 8.35 16.58 -7.42
N TYR A 68 8.63 15.69 -6.47
CA TYR A 68 8.06 14.33 -6.49
C TYR A 68 6.57 14.35 -6.18
N VAL A 69 6.16 15.10 -5.15
CA VAL A 69 4.74 15.23 -4.79
C VAL A 69 3.93 15.84 -5.95
N GLU A 70 4.44 16.86 -6.64
CA GLU A 70 3.80 17.38 -7.86
C GLU A 70 3.54 16.30 -8.91
N ARG A 71 4.52 15.42 -9.18
CA ARG A 71 4.35 14.35 -10.17
C ARG A 71 3.25 13.36 -9.78
N LEU A 72 3.13 13.03 -8.49
CA LEU A 72 2.07 12.15 -7.97
C LEU A 72 0.65 12.71 -8.18
N TYR A 73 0.48 14.03 -8.30
CA TYR A 73 -0.81 14.67 -8.55
C TYR A 73 -0.94 15.23 -9.98
N SER A 74 -0.18 14.68 -10.91
CA SER A 74 -0.16 15.12 -12.31
C SER A 74 -0.38 13.96 -13.28
N ALA A 75 -0.36 14.25 -14.58
CA ALA A 75 -0.37 13.22 -15.63
C ALA A 75 0.83 12.25 -15.57
N ALA A 76 1.86 12.55 -14.77
CA ALA A 76 3.03 11.67 -14.57
C ALA A 76 2.80 10.54 -13.55
N LEU A 77 1.66 10.52 -12.83
CA LEU A 77 1.42 9.57 -11.73
C LEU A 77 1.65 8.11 -12.14
N GLU A 78 1.07 7.67 -13.25
CA GLU A 78 1.19 6.28 -13.70
C GLU A 78 2.65 5.90 -13.99
N GLN A 79 3.41 6.81 -14.60
CA GLN A 79 4.82 6.60 -14.87
C GLN A 79 5.63 6.47 -13.57
N GLU A 80 5.32 7.27 -12.54
CA GLU A 80 5.97 7.14 -11.23
C GLU A 80 5.61 5.80 -10.55
N ILE A 81 4.36 5.34 -10.67
CA ILE A 81 3.94 4.04 -10.14
C ILE A 81 4.69 2.91 -10.84
N ILE A 82 4.74 2.91 -12.17
CA ILE A 82 5.46 1.90 -12.95
C ILE A 82 6.94 1.92 -12.56
N SER A 83 7.58 3.10 -12.56
CA SER A 83 8.97 3.28 -12.15
C SER A 83 9.26 2.73 -10.74
N THR A 84 8.31 2.86 -9.82
CA THR A 84 8.45 2.38 -8.43
C THR A 84 8.43 0.85 -8.32
N PHE A 85 7.57 0.18 -9.08
CA PHE A 85 7.35 -1.27 -8.93
C PHE A 85 8.09 -2.11 -9.96
N GLU A 86 8.48 -1.52 -11.08
CA GLU A 86 9.12 -2.23 -12.18
C GLU A 86 10.52 -2.75 -11.81
N LEU A 87 10.88 -3.87 -12.39
CA LEU A 87 12.25 -4.38 -12.43
C LEU A 87 12.76 -4.22 -13.85
N ILE A 88 13.67 -3.29 -14.03
CA ILE A 88 14.35 -3.08 -15.31
C ILE A 88 15.67 -3.84 -15.26
N ASP A 89 15.90 -4.74 -16.23
CA ASP A 89 17.17 -5.44 -16.34
C ASP A 89 18.27 -4.58 -16.99
N ALA A 90 19.46 -5.17 -17.16
CA ALA A 90 20.60 -4.48 -17.77
C ALA A 90 20.36 -4.11 -19.25
N GLU A 91 19.41 -4.77 -19.91
CA GLU A 91 19.01 -4.52 -21.30
C GLU A 91 17.82 -3.55 -21.42
N GLY A 92 17.29 -3.03 -20.31
CA GLY A 92 16.16 -2.12 -20.31
C GLY A 92 14.79 -2.80 -20.42
N ARG A 93 14.71 -4.12 -20.27
CA ARG A 93 13.45 -4.88 -20.33
C ARG A 93 12.69 -4.81 -19.02
N TYR A 94 11.38 -4.72 -19.16
CA TYR A 94 10.39 -4.62 -18.08
C TYR A 94 9.87 -6.03 -17.78
N TYR A 95 9.67 -6.35 -16.50
CA TYR A 95 9.37 -7.71 -16.05
C TYR A 95 8.17 -7.84 -15.13
N ARG A 96 7.65 -6.73 -14.60
CA ARG A 96 6.63 -6.76 -13.54
C ARG A 96 5.34 -6.10 -13.93
N TYR A 97 5.34 -5.12 -14.83
CA TYR A 97 4.11 -4.49 -15.28
C TYR A 97 3.55 -5.18 -16.54
N ALA A 98 2.34 -5.71 -16.41
CA ALA A 98 1.57 -6.44 -17.42
C ALA A 98 0.18 -5.78 -17.55
N PRO A 99 0.06 -4.64 -18.25
CA PRO A 99 -1.18 -3.83 -18.30
C PRO A 99 -2.38 -4.60 -18.84
N GLU A 100 -2.17 -5.57 -19.72
CA GLU A 100 -3.21 -6.44 -20.29
C GLU A 100 -3.90 -7.35 -19.26
N THR A 101 -3.26 -7.55 -18.09
CA THR A 101 -3.82 -8.33 -16.98
C THR A 101 -4.54 -7.47 -15.94
N ALA A 102 -4.43 -6.13 -16.04
CA ALA A 102 -5.01 -5.21 -15.08
C ALA A 102 -6.54 -5.20 -15.17
N THR A 103 -7.19 -5.26 -14.01
CA THR A 103 -8.65 -5.12 -13.87
C THR A 103 -9.04 -3.79 -13.22
N ARG A 104 -8.05 -3.01 -12.78
CA ARG A 104 -8.19 -1.68 -12.18
C ARG A 104 -7.09 -0.73 -12.68
N PRO A 105 -7.36 0.58 -12.77
CA PRO A 105 -6.36 1.57 -13.21
C PRO A 105 -5.30 1.81 -12.13
N LEU A 106 -4.12 2.30 -12.52
CA LEU A 106 -3.05 2.63 -11.58
C LEU A 106 -3.41 3.80 -10.64
N THR A 107 -4.30 4.69 -11.06
CA THR A 107 -4.81 5.79 -10.22
C THR A 107 -5.48 5.27 -8.94
N ASP A 108 -6.23 4.17 -9.03
CA ASP A 108 -6.84 3.50 -7.87
C ASP A 108 -5.79 2.93 -6.91
N LEU A 109 -4.62 2.52 -7.43
CA LEU A 109 -3.51 2.08 -6.59
C LEU A 109 -2.97 3.24 -5.77
N PHE A 110 -2.83 4.43 -6.35
CA PHE A 110 -2.41 5.62 -5.61
C PHE A 110 -3.35 5.93 -4.44
N GLU A 111 -4.66 5.95 -4.69
CA GLU A 111 -5.66 6.12 -3.62
C GLU A 111 -5.53 5.07 -2.52
N ARG A 112 -5.32 3.80 -2.89
CA ARG A 112 -5.09 2.72 -1.94
C ARG A 112 -3.83 2.92 -1.11
N LEU A 113 -2.74 3.38 -1.72
CA LEU A 113 -1.49 3.66 -1.03
C LEU A 113 -1.63 4.84 -0.07
N LEU A 114 -2.41 5.87 -0.42
CA LEU A 114 -2.75 6.96 0.49
C LEU A 114 -3.58 6.46 1.68
N MET A 115 -4.64 5.67 1.44
CA MET A 115 -5.44 5.05 2.50
C MET A 115 -4.59 4.20 3.44
N LYS A 116 -3.67 3.39 2.90
CA LYS A 116 -2.76 2.57 3.69
C LYS A 116 -1.79 3.42 4.53
N SER A 117 -1.25 4.48 3.94
CA SER A 117 -0.28 5.36 4.60
C SER A 117 -0.93 6.27 5.64
N ALA A 118 -2.23 6.55 5.52
CA ALA A 118 -2.97 7.30 6.53
C ALA A 118 -2.97 6.60 7.91
N GLY A 119 -2.74 5.28 7.97
CA GLY A 119 -2.57 4.57 9.23
C GLY A 119 -1.31 4.94 10.05
N THR A 120 -0.46 5.86 9.55
CA THR A 120 0.76 6.31 10.21
C THR A 120 0.73 7.76 10.69
N VAL A 121 -0.38 8.48 10.49
CA VAL A 121 -0.57 9.86 10.97
C VAL A 121 -1.32 9.91 12.30
#